data_AF-A0A418WUS1-F1
#
_entry.id   AF-A0A418WUS1-F1
#
_cell.length_a   1.000
_cell.length_b   1.000
_cell.length_c   1.000
_cell.angle_alpha   90.00
_cell.angle_beta   90.00
_cell.angle_gamma   90.00
#
_symmetry.space_group_name_H-M   'P 1'
#
loop_
_entity.id
_entity.type
_entity.pdbx_description
1 polymer ?
#
loop_
_entity_poly.entity_id
_entity_poly.type
_entity_poly.pdbx_seq_one_letter_code
_entity_poly.pdbx_strand_id
1 'polypeptide(L)'
;MHSALELTLLLLGAAVLGVVIFRMLHLPPMLGYLAVGILIGPHGFGMASDNQTTHALAEFGVVFLMFSIGLEFSLPKLVAMRRTVFGLGMAQVLCTIGAAMVFGWLTAALLPQMVDISWRAAFALGGALAMSSTAIVSKMLTERLELETPHGRQIIGILLFQDLAVVPLLILVPALAKDSSNLPATLAWAGFKAAIVLLLLLVIGQKLMRNWFHIVVKRRSQELFMLNLLLITLGAAWITSAPACRS
;
A
#
# COMPACT_ATOMS: atom_id res chain seq x y z
N MET A 1 16.42 -31.63 -8.99
CA MET A 1 16.27 -30.61 -10.07
C MET A 1 14.85 -30.70 -10.57
N HIS A 2 13.90 -30.00 -9.94
CA HIS A 2 12.55 -29.91 -10.51
C HIS A 2 12.62 -29.07 -11.78
N SER A 3 12.08 -29.60 -12.88
CA SER A 3 11.89 -28.84 -14.11
C SER A 3 11.05 -27.59 -13.80
N ALA A 4 11.35 -26.44 -14.43
CA ALA A 4 10.58 -25.20 -14.24
C ALA A 4 9.05 -25.42 -14.44
N LEU A 5 8.71 -26.36 -15.32
CA LEU A 5 7.35 -26.78 -15.64
C LEU A 5 6.68 -27.54 -14.48
N GLU A 6 7.44 -28.41 -13.81
CA GLU A 6 6.99 -29.17 -12.64
C GLU A 6 6.72 -28.24 -11.45
N LEU A 7 7.62 -27.27 -11.20
CA LEU A 7 7.43 -26.25 -10.18
C LEU A 7 6.19 -25.38 -10.46
N THR A 8 5.98 -24.99 -11.73
CA THR A 8 4.82 -24.19 -12.12
C THR A 8 3.52 -24.97 -11.97
N LEU A 9 3.49 -26.24 -12.37
CA LEU A 9 2.34 -27.13 -12.19
C LEU A 9 2.02 -27.35 -10.71
N LEU A 10 3.04 -27.55 -9.87
CA LEU A 10 2.88 -27.71 -8.43
C LEU A 10 2.31 -26.44 -7.79
N LEU A 11 2.89 -25.27 -8.10
CA LEU A 11 2.39 -23.97 -7.63
C LEU A 11 0.96 -23.71 -8.08
N LEU A 12 0.65 -23.94 -9.35
CA LEU A 12 -0.68 -23.72 -9.91
C LEU A 12 -1.70 -24.69 -9.32
N GLY A 13 -1.36 -25.98 -9.25
CA GLY A 13 -2.22 -27.01 -8.67
C GLY A 13 -2.54 -26.75 -7.20
N ALA A 14 -1.53 -26.40 -6.42
CA ALA A 14 -1.73 -26.05 -5.02
C ALA A 14 -2.50 -24.73 -4.85
N ALA A 15 -2.25 -23.72 -5.69
CA ALA A 15 -3.01 -22.47 -5.68
C ALA A 15 -4.49 -22.73 -5.98
N VAL A 16 -4.81 -23.57 -6.98
CA VAL A 16 -6.18 -23.97 -7.30
C VAL A 16 -6.83 -24.68 -6.11
N LEU A 17 -6.15 -25.66 -5.51
CA LEU A 17 -6.67 -26.36 -4.32
C LEU A 17 -6.90 -25.40 -3.16
N GLY A 18 -5.95 -24.52 -2.85
CA GLY A 18 -6.07 -23.52 -1.81
C GLY A 18 -7.25 -22.58 -2.04
N VAL A 19 -7.44 -22.08 -3.27
CA VAL A 19 -8.57 -21.24 -3.64
C VAL A 19 -9.89 -21.98 -3.50
N VAL A 20 -9.97 -23.23 -3.96
CA VAL A 20 -11.19 -24.05 -3.85
C VAL A 20 -11.56 -24.23 -2.38
N ILE A 21 -10.61 -24.62 -1.53
CA ILE A 21 -10.83 -24.80 -0.09
C ILE A 21 -11.31 -23.50 0.55
N PHE A 22 -10.63 -22.38 0.32
CA PHE A 22 -11.02 -21.09 0.91
C PHE A 22 -12.37 -20.61 0.38
N ARG A 23 -12.67 -20.84 -0.90
CA ARG A 23 -13.98 -20.51 -1.48
C ARG A 23 -15.09 -21.35 -0.88
N MET A 24 -14.86 -22.65 -0.62
CA MET A 24 -15.82 -23.50 0.11
C MET A 24 -16.07 -23.01 1.54
N LEU A 25 -15.06 -22.43 2.18
CA LEU A 25 -15.17 -21.80 3.49
C LEU A 25 -15.76 -20.38 3.43
N HIS A 26 -16.22 -19.91 2.27
CA HIS A 26 -16.72 -18.55 2.02
C HIS A 26 -15.68 -17.42 2.26
N LEU A 27 -14.40 -17.78 2.34
CA LEU A 27 -13.30 -16.85 2.57
C LEU A 27 -12.78 -16.25 1.25
N PRO A 28 -12.16 -15.05 1.28
CA PRO A 28 -11.52 -14.46 0.10
C PRO A 28 -10.43 -15.38 -0.50
N PRO A 29 -10.45 -15.62 -1.84
CA PRO A 29 -9.43 -16.41 -2.55
C PRO A 29 -7.98 -15.98 -2.29
N MET A 30 -7.77 -14.69 -2.02
CA MET A 30 -6.44 -14.13 -1.70
C MET A 30 -5.79 -14.80 -0.49
N LEU A 31 -6.57 -15.18 0.53
CA LEU A 31 -6.05 -15.92 1.68
C LEU A 31 -5.58 -17.32 1.28
N GLY A 32 -6.25 -17.94 0.30
CA GLY A 32 -5.83 -19.22 -0.27
C GLY A 32 -4.49 -19.12 -0.98
N TYR A 33 -4.29 -18.10 -1.83
CA TYR A 33 -2.99 -17.86 -2.48
C TYR A 33 -1.87 -17.64 -1.46
N LEU A 34 -2.15 -16.88 -0.39
CA LEU A 34 -1.16 -16.54 0.63
C LEU A 34 -0.82 -17.75 1.51
N ALA A 35 -1.82 -18.54 1.92
CA ALA A 35 -1.62 -19.78 2.65
C ALA A 35 -0.80 -20.81 1.85
N VAL A 36 -1.13 -20.98 0.56
CA VAL A 36 -0.38 -21.84 -0.35
C VAL A 36 1.07 -21.36 -0.49
N GLY A 37 1.28 -20.03 -0.64
CA GLY A 37 2.61 -19.45 -0.70
C GLY A 37 3.44 -19.69 0.57
N ILE A 38 2.85 -19.56 1.75
CA ILE A 38 3.51 -19.87 3.03
C ILE A 38 3.86 -21.35 3.13
N LEU A 39 2.92 -22.23 2.76
CA LEU A 39 3.10 -23.67 2.83
C LEU A 39 4.13 -24.19 1.83
N ILE A 40 4.17 -23.68 0.61
CA ILE A 40 5.09 -24.15 -0.44
C ILE A 40 6.45 -23.44 -0.36
N GLY A 41 6.45 -22.23 0.20
CA GLY A 41 7.63 -21.40 0.36
C GLY A 41 8.73 -22.05 1.21
N PRO A 42 9.89 -21.38 1.30
CA PRO A 42 11.08 -21.90 2.00
C PRO A 42 10.82 -22.19 3.49
N HIS A 43 9.86 -21.50 4.11
CA HIS A 43 9.49 -21.70 5.52
C HIS A 43 8.42 -22.78 5.76
N GLY A 44 7.84 -23.36 4.70
CA GLY A 44 6.88 -24.46 4.79
C GLY A 44 7.50 -25.79 4.39
N PHE A 45 7.11 -26.31 3.23
CA PHE A 45 7.62 -27.54 2.64
C PHE A 45 8.96 -27.37 1.91
N GLY A 46 9.45 -26.13 1.74
CA GLY A 46 10.74 -25.86 1.12
C GLY A 46 10.81 -26.22 -0.37
N MET A 47 9.67 -26.42 -1.02
CA MET A 47 9.56 -26.87 -2.41
C MET A 47 9.74 -25.72 -3.41
N ALA A 48 9.40 -24.49 -3.02
CA ALA A 48 9.77 -23.28 -3.76
C ALA A 48 11.06 -22.70 -3.18
N SER A 49 12.17 -22.91 -3.91
CA SER A 49 13.46 -22.30 -3.61
C SER A 49 13.42 -20.79 -3.83
N ASP A 50 14.01 -20.05 -2.90
CA ASP A 50 14.21 -18.60 -2.94
C ASP A 50 15.22 -18.24 -4.04
N ASN A 51 14.71 -18.18 -5.28
CA ASN A 51 15.50 -17.92 -6.47
C ASN A 51 15.11 -16.56 -7.06
N GLN A 52 16.08 -15.88 -7.66
CA GLN A 52 15.93 -14.59 -8.33
C GLN A 52 14.77 -14.55 -9.36
N THR A 53 14.48 -15.68 -10.00
CA THR A 53 13.37 -15.84 -10.95
C THR A 53 12.00 -15.76 -10.29
N THR A 54 11.82 -16.33 -9.10
CA THR A 54 10.57 -16.25 -8.33
C THR A 54 10.29 -14.81 -7.90
N HIS A 55 11.34 -14.09 -7.47
CA HIS A 55 11.26 -12.67 -7.13
C HIS A 55 10.84 -11.81 -8.32
N ALA A 56 11.49 -11.97 -9.48
CA ALA A 56 11.14 -11.23 -10.68
C ALA A 56 9.68 -11.48 -11.12
N LEU A 57 9.23 -12.75 -11.09
CA LEU A 57 7.83 -13.10 -11.39
C LEU A 57 6.83 -12.44 -10.43
N ALA A 58 7.14 -12.42 -9.13
CA ALA A 58 6.31 -11.77 -8.12
C ALA A 58 6.23 -10.25 -8.35
N GLU A 59 7.35 -9.60 -8.67
CA GLU A 59 7.40 -8.18 -9.00
C GLU A 59 6.52 -7.85 -10.22
N PHE A 60 6.63 -8.63 -11.30
CA PHE A 60 5.74 -8.46 -12.46
C PHE A 60 4.28 -8.65 -12.08
N GLY A 61 3.94 -9.65 -11.28
CA GLY A 61 2.58 -9.88 -10.80
C GLY A 61 2.02 -8.69 -10.02
N VAL A 62 2.82 -8.08 -9.14
CA VAL A 62 2.44 -6.87 -8.39
C VAL A 62 2.28 -5.68 -9.33
N VAL A 63 3.18 -5.48 -10.29
CA VAL A 63 3.08 -4.38 -11.28
C VAL A 63 1.80 -4.51 -12.11
N PHE A 64 1.50 -5.71 -12.62
CA PHE A 64 0.27 -5.95 -13.38
C PHE A 64 -0.99 -5.74 -12.52
N LEU A 65 -0.96 -6.18 -11.25
CA LEU A 65 -2.07 -5.95 -10.32
C LEU A 65 -2.29 -4.45 -10.08
N MET A 66 -1.23 -3.70 -9.78
CA MET A 66 -1.30 -2.26 -9.57
C MET A 66 -1.76 -1.51 -10.83
N PHE A 67 -1.31 -1.97 -12.01
CA PHE A 67 -1.75 -1.41 -13.28
C PHE A 67 -3.23 -1.68 -13.56
N SER A 68 -3.69 -2.93 -13.37
CA SER A 68 -5.10 -3.30 -13.56
C SER A 68 -6.02 -2.50 -12.64
N ILE A 69 -5.65 -2.35 -11.37
CA ILE A 69 -6.39 -1.52 -10.41
C ILE A 69 -6.38 -0.05 -10.86
N GLY A 70 -5.25 0.44 -11.37
CA GLY A 70 -5.13 1.79 -11.92
C GLY A 70 -6.05 2.06 -13.12
N LEU A 71 -6.29 1.06 -13.98
CA LEU A 71 -7.21 1.17 -15.12
C LEU A 71 -8.69 1.19 -14.71
N GLU A 72 -9.03 0.52 -13.61
CA GLU A 72 -10.39 0.49 -13.05
C GLU A 72 -10.75 1.82 -12.34
N PHE A 73 -9.72 2.60 -12.00
CA PHE A 73 -9.86 3.84 -11.25
C PHE A 73 -10.13 5.06 -12.15
N SER A 74 -11.20 5.81 -11.84
CA SER A 74 -11.57 7.02 -12.60
C SER A 74 -11.39 8.29 -11.76
N LEU A 75 -10.56 9.22 -12.25
CA LEU A 75 -10.30 10.52 -11.62
C LEU A 75 -11.57 11.33 -11.28
N PRO A 76 -12.64 11.35 -12.12
CA PRO A 76 -13.87 12.06 -11.76
C PRO A 76 -14.56 11.47 -10.51
N LYS A 77 -14.52 10.14 -10.33
CA LYS A 77 -15.07 9.49 -9.13
C LYS A 77 -14.27 9.88 -7.88
N LEU A 78 -12.95 9.98 -7.98
CA LEU A 78 -12.09 10.46 -6.88
C LEU A 78 -12.50 11.84 -6.37
N VAL A 79 -12.70 12.79 -7.30
CA VAL A 79 -13.06 14.18 -6.95
C VAL A 79 -14.44 14.25 -6.30
N ALA A 80 -15.40 13.44 -6.77
CA ALA A 80 -16.72 13.34 -6.15
C ALA A 80 -16.64 12.79 -4.72
N MET A 81 -15.65 11.94 -4.43
CA MET A 81 -15.44 11.29 -3.14
C MET A 81 -14.60 12.11 -2.15
N ARG A 82 -14.17 13.33 -2.49
CA ARG A 82 -13.28 14.16 -1.65
C ARG A 82 -13.73 14.31 -0.19
N ARG A 83 -15.04 14.43 0.07
CA ARG A 83 -15.57 14.55 1.45
C ARG A 83 -15.39 13.27 2.24
N THR A 84 -15.53 12.13 1.59
CA THR A 84 -15.32 10.82 2.19
C THR A 84 -13.83 10.58 2.46
N VAL A 85 -12.96 10.93 1.50
CA VAL A 85 -11.49 10.80 1.64
C VAL A 85 -10.98 11.65 2.82
N PHE A 86 -11.25 12.95 2.81
CA PHE A 86 -10.75 13.85 3.86
C PHE A 86 -11.56 13.84 5.14
N GLY A 87 -12.80 13.35 5.13
CA GLY A 87 -13.64 13.24 6.33
C GLY A 87 -13.48 11.87 7.00
N LEU A 88 -14.03 10.83 6.39
CA LEU A 88 -14.00 9.46 6.91
C LEU A 88 -12.60 8.86 6.94
N GLY A 89 -11.80 9.06 5.90
CA GLY A 89 -10.42 8.56 5.86
C GLY A 89 -9.54 9.17 6.94
N MET A 90 -9.58 10.50 7.08
CA MET A 90 -8.87 11.22 8.15
C MET A 90 -9.35 10.80 9.53
N ALA A 91 -10.66 10.70 9.73
CA ALA A 91 -11.22 10.25 11.01
C ALA A 91 -10.76 8.83 11.35
N GLN A 92 -10.78 7.89 10.39
CA GLN A 92 -10.31 6.53 10.61
C GLN A 92 -8.86 6.52 11.06
N VAL A 93 -7.94 7.14 10.29
CA VAL A 93 -6.51 7.14 10.60
C VAL A 93 -6.23 7.76 11.97
N LEU A 94 -6.81 8.95 12.25
CA LEU A 94 -6.62 9.62 13.53
C LEU A 94 -7.22 8.85 14.70
N CYS A 95 -8.39 8.22 14.54
CA CYS A 95 -8.99 7.39 15.57
C CYS A 95 -8.13 6.16 15.87
N THR A 96 -7.58 5.48 14.86
CA THR A 96 -6.67 4.34 15.09
C THR A 96 -5.38 4.76 15.78
N ILE A 97 -4.77 5.88 15.37
CA ILE A 97 -3.58 6.42 16.04
C ILE A 97 -3.90 6.81 17.48
N GLY A 98 -5.00 7.54 17.70
CA GLY A 98 -5.46 7.95 19.03
C GLY A 98 -5.76 6.76 19.93
N ALA A 99 -6.44 5.73 19.42
CA ALA A 99 -6.72 4.50 20.15
C ALA A 99 -5.43 3.77 20.55
N ALA A 100 -4.45 3.67 19.65
CA ALA A 100 -3.15 3.08 19.95
C ALA A 100 -2.36 3.89 20.97
N MET A 101 -2.44 5.23 20.94
CA MET A 101 -1.83 6.09 21.94
C MET A 101 -2.48 5.95 23.32
N VAL A 102 -3.82 5.91 23.39
CA VAL A 102 -4.55 5.66 24.63
C VAL A 102 -4.22 4.28 25.19
N PHE A 103 -4.15 3.26 24.33
CA PHE A 103 -3.74 1.91 24.72
C PHE A 103 -2.30 1.87 25.24
N GLY A 104 -1.37 2.55 24.57
CA GLY A 104 0.03 2.67 25.02
C GLY A 104 0.14 3.39 26.37
N TRP A 105 -0.63 4.46 26.58
CA TRP A 105 -0.67 5.16 27.86
C TRP A 105 -1.27 4.31 28.98
N LEU A 106 -2.37 3.60 28.70
CA LEU A 106 -3.05 2.75 29.68
C LEU A 106 -2.20 1.53 30.06
N THR A 107 -1.48 0.94 29.12
CA THR A 107 -0.56 -0.17 29.38
C THR A 107 0.64 0.29 30.22
N ALA A 108 1.21 1.46 29.93
CA ALA A 108 2.27 2.05 30.75
C ALA A 108 1.80 2.38 32.18
N ALA A 109 0.54 2.80 32.36
CA ALA A 109 -0.03 3.11 33.67
C ALA A 109 -0.39 1.86 34.49
N LEU A 110 -0.89 0.79 33.85
CA LEU A 110 -1.38 -0.41 34.55
C LEU A 110 -0.33 -1.51 34.71
N LEU A 111 0.62 -1.64 33.78
CA LEU A 111 1.69 -2.66 33.82
C LEU A 111 3.08 -2.06 33.58
N PRO A 112 3.54 -1.14 34.44
CA PRO A 112 4.84 -0.47 34.28
C PRO A 112 6.04 -1.44 34.30
N GLN A 113 5.88 -2.66 34.82
CA GLN A 113 6.94 -3.66 34.90
C GLN A 113 7.05 -4.55 33.65
N MET A 114 6.04 -4.59 32.78
CA MET A 114 6.03 -5.51 31.63
C MET A 114 6.20 -4.80 30.27
N VAL A 115 5.70 -3.57 30.14
CA VAL A 115 5.65 -2.86 28.85
C VAL A 115 5.82 -1.35 29.08
N ASP A 116 7.00 -0.83 28.77
CA ASP A 116 7.27 0.62 28.80
C ASP A 116 7.25 1.17 27.37
N ILE A 117 6.04 1.33 26.80
CA ILE A 117 5.86 1.89 25.47
C ILE A 117 5.87 3.42 25.58
N SER A 118 6.94 4.03 25.09
CA SER A 118 6.98 5.50 24.94
C SER A 118 5.84 6.00 24.04
N TRP A 119 5.36 7.23 24.29
CA TRP A 119 4.31 7.84 23.46
C TRP A 119 4.72 7.93 21.97
N ARG A 120 6.02 8.04 21.68
CA ARG A 120 6.59 8.04 20.33
C ARG A 120 6.39 6.68 19.65
N ALA A 121 6.64 5.60 20.38
CA ALA A 121 6.43 4.24 19.90
C ALA A 121 4.93 3.94 19.73
N ALA A 122 4.07 4.39 20.65
CA ALA A 122 2.62 4.25 20.52
C ALA A 122 2.06 4.99 19.29
N PHE A 123 2.55 6.19 19.00
CA PHE A 123 2.21 6.93 17.79
C PHE A 123 2.66 6.19 16.52
N ALA A 124 3.90 5.69 16.49
CA ALA A 124 4.43 4.94 15.36
C ALA A 124 3.65 3.63 15.12
N LEU A 125 3.34 2.89 16.19
CA LEU A 125 2.50 1.69 16.15
C LEU A 125 1.09 2.00 15.68
N GLY A 126 0.47 3.05 16.20
CA GLY A 126 -0.85 3.51 15.76
C GLY A 126 -0.87 3.86 14.29
N GLY A 127 0.17 4.54 13.81
CA GLY A 127 0.34 4.87 12.40
C GLY A 127 0.48 3.62 11.53
N ALA A 128 1.28 2.64 11.97
CA ALA A 128 1.43 1.36 11.27
C ALA A 128 0.11 0.55 11.23
N LEU A 129 -0.61 0.49 12.35
CA LEU A 129 -1.89 -0.21 12.47
C LEU A 129 -3.04 0.49 11.72
N ALA A 130 -2.94 1.80 11.51
CA ALA A 130 -3.93 2.56 10.76
C ALA A 130 -3.95 2.22 9.25
N MET A 131 -2.87 1.64 8.72
CA MET A 131 -2.70 1.37 7.29
C MET A 131 -3.32 0.05 6.87
N SER A 132 -4.09 0.08 5.78
CA SER A 132 -4.66 -1.10 5.15
C SER A 132 -4.02 -1.37 3.79
N SER A 133 -4.14 -2.61 3.31
CA SER A 133 -3.65 -2.99 1.99
C SER A 133 -4.70 -2.65 0.92
N THR A 134 -4.50 -1.53 0.21
CA THR A 134 -5.39 -1.08 -0.87
C THR A 134 -5.61 -2.16 -1.93
N ALA A 135 -4.55 -2.87 -2.32
CA ALA A 135 -4.59 -3.92 -3.34
C ALA A 135 -5.50 -5.10 -2.98
N ILE A 136 -5.45 -5.54 -1.72
CA ILE A 136 -6.21 -6.69 -1.26
C ILE A 136 -7.68 -6.31 -1.10
N VAL A 137 -7.94 -5.16 -0.47
CA VAL A 137 -9.30 -4.70 -0.19
C VAL A 137 -10.02 -4.36 -1.49
N SER A 138 -9.39 -3.62 -2.42
CA SER A 138 -10.01 -3.28 -3.70
C SER A 138 -10.36 -4.53 -4.51
N LYS A 139 -9.44 -5.49 -4.59
CA LYS A 139 -9.68 -6.78 -5.28
C LYS A 139 -10.83 -7.56 -4.63
N MET A 140 -10.90 -7.59 -3.31
CA MET A 140 -11.99 -8.25 -2.59
C MET A 140 -13.34 -7.61 -2.89
N LEU A 141 -13.44 -6.28 -2.90
CA LEU A 141 -14.67 -5.58 -3.30
C LEU A 141 -15.03 -5.84 -4.76
N THR A 142 -14.03 -5.96 -5.64
CA THR A 142 -14.23 -6.25 -7.07
C THR A 142 -14.80 -7.65 -7.27
N GLU A 143 -14.22 -8.65 -6.60
CA GLU A 143 -14.67 -10.05 -6.65
C GLU A 143 -16.09 -10.23 -6.08
N ARG A 144 -16.49 -9.37 -5.14
CA ARG A 144 -17.85 -9.33 -4.57
C ARG A 144 -18.81 -8.43 -5.37
N LEU A 145 -18.35 -7.73 -6.41
CA LEU A 145 -19.11 -6.72 -7.17
C LEU A 145 -19.61 -5.55 -6.30
N GLU A 146 -18.92 -5.27 -5.19
CA GLU A 146 -19.29 -4.26 -4.20
C GLU A 146 -18.59 -2.91 -4.40
N LEU A 147 -17.67 -2.78 -5.36
CA LEU A 147 -16.90 -1.55 -5.60
C LEU A 147 -17.78 -0.30 -5.79
N GLU A 148 -18.87 -0.42 -6.56
CA GLU A 148 -19.76 0.70 -6.88
C GLU A 148 -20.83 0.95 -5.81
N THR A 149 -20.88 0.14 -4.75
CA THR A 149 -21.84 0.35 -3.66
C THR A 149 -21.47 1.57 -2.81
N PRO A 150 -22.39 2.11 -1.99
CA PRO A 150 -22.08 3.23 -1.10
C PRO A 150 -20.96 2.91 -0.10
N HIS A 151 -20.98 1.71 0.51
CA HIS A 151 -19.94 1.27 1.44
C HIS A 151 -18.63 0.98 0.72
N GLY A 152 -18.68 0.43 -0.50
CA GLY A 152 -17.48 0.19 -1.29
C GLY A 152 -16.75 1.48 -1.65
N ARG A 153 -17.50 2.50 -2.08
CA ARG A 153 -16.97 3.86 -2.27
C ARG A 153 -16.41 4.44 -0.97
N GLN A 154 -17.04 4.21 0.19
CA GLN A 154 -16.48 4.68 1.46
C GLN A 154 -15.14 4.02 1.81
N ILE A 155 -15.05 2.70 1.65
CA ILE A 155 -13.82 1.94 1.89
C ILE A 155 -12.70 2.42 0.98
N ILE A 156 -12.96 2.53 -0.33
CA ILE A 156 -11.99 3.06 -1.29
C ILE A 156 -11.57 4.49 -0.90
N GLY A 157 -12.51 5.33 -0.48
CA GLY A 157 -12.22 6.68 0.02
C GLY A 157 -11.25 6.70 1.20
N ILE A 158 -11.42 5.78 2.16
CA ILE A 158 -10.51 5.62 3.31
C ILE A 158 -9.13 5.15 2.85
N LEU A 159 -9.06 4.13 1.99
CA LEU A 159 -7.79 3.58 1.45
C LEU A 159 -6.97 4.65 0.72
N LEU A 160 -7.62 5.50 -0.07
CA LEU A 160 -6.95 6.60 -0.76
C LEU A 160 -6.37 7.64 0.19
N PHE A 161 -7.06 7.91 1.30
CA PHE A 161 -6.53 8.78 2.34
C PHE A 161 -5.33 8.13 3.04
N GLN A 162 -5.39 6.82 3.31
CA GLN A 162 -4.29 6.07 3.90
C GLN A 162 -3.05 6.12 3.01
N ASP A 163 -3.19 5.82 1.70
CA ASP A 163 -2.09 5.92 0.72
C ASP A 163 -1.43 7.31 0.73
N LEU A 164 -2.25 8.36 0.87
CA LEU A 164 -1.75 9.74 0.98
C LEU A 164 -1.08 10.02 2.34
N ALA A 165 -1.61 9.45 3.42
CA ALA A 165 -1.13 9.64 4.79
C ALA A 165 0.16 8.85 5.11
N VAL A 166 0.48 7.80 4.34
CA VAL A 166 1.74 7.05 4.49
C VAL A 166 2.96 7.95 4.33
N VAL A 167 2.96 8.84 3.33
CA VAL A 167 4.10 9.74 3.05
C VAL A 167 4.45 10.64 4.25
N PRO A 168 3.50 11.43 4.82
CA PRO A 168 3.81 12.23 5.99
C PRO A 168 4.16 11.38 7.20
N LEU A 169 3.53 10.20 7.38
CA LEU A 169 3.84 9.30 8.48
C LEU A 169 5.29 8.78 8.42
N LEU A 170 5.76 8.40 7.22
CA LEU A 170 7.14 7.95 6.98
C LEU A 170 8.17 9.05 7.24
N ILE A 171 7.80 10.32 7.12
CA ILE A 171 8.68 11.45 7.44
C ILE A 171 8.65 11.74 8.96
N LEU A 172 7.47 11.65 9.56
CA LEU A 172 7.24 12.04 10.96
C LEU A 172 7.79 10.99 11.94
N VAL A 173 7.62 9.70 11.67
CA VAL A 173 8.05 8.61 12.57
C VAL A 173 9.58 8.62 12.83
N PRO A 174 10.46 8.69 11.82
CA PRO A 174 11.90 8.80 12.05
C PRO A 174 12.30 10.11 12.72
N ALA A 175 11.57 11.21 12.43
CA ALA A 175 11.82 12.49 13.10
C ALA A 175 11.46 12.43 14.59
N LEU A 176 10.41 11.68 14.95
CA LEU A 176 10.03 11.39 16.35
C LEU A 176 11.10 10.59 17.09
N ALA A 177 11.80 9.69 16.39
CA ALA A 177 12.84 8.85 16.96
C ALA A 177 14.16 9.59 17.23
N LYS A 178 14.37 10.79 16.66
CA LYS A 178 15.57 11.59 16.91
C LYS A 178 15.49 12.25 18.29
N ASP A 179 16.46 11.95 19.16
CA ASP A 179 16.61 12.66 20.43
C ASP A 179 17.16 14.07 20.19
N SER A 180 16.24 15.03 20.07
CA SER A 180 16.55 16.46 19.95
C SER A 180 16.15 17.22 21.20
N SER A 181 17.01 18.12 21.68
CA SER A 181 16.75 19.02 22.81
C SER A 181 15.53 19.93 22.61
N ASN A 182 15.17 20.21 21.35
CA ASN A 182 14.01 21.03 20.97
C ASN A 182 12.99 20.22 20.16
N LEU A 183 12.38 19.22 20.81
CA LEU A 183 11.35 18.35 20.23
C LEU A 183 10.21 19.06 19.46
N PRO A 184 9.61 20.17 19.95
CA PRO A 184 8.55 20.86 19.20
C PRO A 184 9.06 21.52 17.90
N ALA A 185 10.29 22.05 17.89
CA ALA A 185 10.87 22.65 16.69
C ALA A 185 11.19 21.58 15.63
N THR A 186 11.75 20.44 16.05
CA THR A 186 12.01 19.28 15.18
C THR A 186 10.72 18.75 14.57
N LEU A 187 9.64 18.69 15.35
CA LEU A 187 8.34 18.21 14.89
C LEU A 187 7.66 19.19 13.93
N ALA A 188 7.72 20.49 14.21
CA ALA A 188 7.21 21.53 13.33
C ALA A 188 7.94 21.50 11.98
N TRP A 189 9.27 21.34 12.00
CA TRP A 189 10.08 21.22 10.78
C TRP A 189 9.76 19.94 9.98
N ALA A 190 9.63 18.81 10.66
CA ALA A 190 9.23 17.55 10.03
C ALA A 190 7.83 17.62 9.41
N GLY A 191 6.87 18.20 10.13
CA GLY A 191 5.51 18.45 9.64
C GLY A 191 5.49 19.39 8.43
N PHE A 192 6.30 20.45 8.45
CA PHE A 192 6.45 21.36 7.32
C PHE A 192 7.05 20.66 6.09
N LYS A 193 8.11 19.86 6.29
CA LYS A 193 8.71 19.04 5.22
C LYS A 193 7.69 18.07 4.63
N ALA A 194 6.93 17.39 5.48
CA ALA A 194 5.88 16.47 5.06
C ALA A 194 4.79 17.17 4.25
N ALA A 195 4.33 18.35 4.70
CA ALA A 195 3.33 19.16 3.99
C ALA A 195 3.83 19.63 2.62
N ILE A 196 5.10 20.07 2.52
CA ILE A 196 5.72 20.43 1.24
C ILE A 196 5.74 19.24 0.30
N VAL A 197 6.27 18.09 0.74
CA VAL A 197 6.35 16.89 -0.09
C VAL A 197 4.97 16.46 -0.57
N LEU A 198 3.97 16.50 0.32
CA LEU A 198 2.59 16.16 -0.01
C LEU A 198 1.99 17.11 -1.06
N LEU A 199 2.16 18.42 -0.86
CA LEU A 199 1.68 19.44 -1.80
C LEU A 199 2.35 19.26 -3.17
N LEU A 200 3.65 19.04 -3.18
CA LEU A 200 4.45 18.89 -4.39
C LEU A 200 4.02 17.61 -5.14
N LEU A 201 3.78 16.51 -4.43
CA LEU A 201 3.25 15.26 -5.00
C LEU A 201 1.85 15.44 -5.57
N LEU A 202 0.94 16.09 -4.85
CA LEU A 202 -0.43 16.32 -5.32
C LEU A 202 -0.47 17.27 -6.53
N VAL A 203 0.23 18.40 -6.48
CA VAL A 203 0.19 19.41 -7.55
C VAL A 203 0.96 18.95 -8.77
N ILE A 204 2.21 18.48 -8.61
CA ILE A 204 3.03 18.04 -9.74
C ILE A 204 2.50 16.72 -10.29
N GLY A 205 2.21 15.74 -9.44
CA GLY A 205 1.69 14.44 -9.88
C GLY A 205 0.38 14.59 -10.65
N GLN A 206 -0.59 15.32 -10.13
CA GLN A 206 -1.86 15.52 -10.81
C GLN A 206 -1.71 16.32 -12.11
N LYS A 207 -0.94 17.43 -12.10
CA LYS A 207 -0.77 18.28 -13.28
C LYS A 207 0.02 17.59 -14.38
N LEU A 208 1.08 16.87 -14.03
CA LEU A 208 1.91 16.09 -14.94
C LEU A 208 1.07 14.97 -15.58
N MET A 209 0.37 14.16 -14.77
CA MET A 209 -0.48 13.08 -15.28
C MET A 209 -1.60 13.63 -16.17
N ARG A 210 -2.28 14.70 -15.77
CA ARG A 210 -3.36 15.30 -16.58
C ARG A 210 -2.87 15.81 -17.93
N ASN A 211 -1.74 16.52 -17.96
CA ASN A 211 -1.16 17.00 -19.22
C ASN A 211 -0.66 15.83 -20.08
N TRP A 212 -0.03 14.83 -19.46
CA TRP A 212 0.50 13.68 -20.16
C TRP A 212 -0.61 12.83 -20.79
N PHE A 213 -1.67 12.52 -20.04
CA PHE A 213 -2.84 11.81 -20.59
C PHE A 213 -3.51 12.58 -21.73
N HIS A 214 -3.59 13.91 -21.67
CA HIS A 214 -4.10 14.72 -22.78
C HIS A 214 -3.24 14.63 -24.05
N ILE A 215 -1.92 14.51 -23.91
CA ILE A 215 -0.99 14.35 -25.03
C ILE A 215 -1.09 12.94 -25.61
N VAL A 216 -1.23 11.91 -24.78
CA VAL A 216 -1.26 10.51 -25.22
C VAL A 216 -2.60 10.13 -25.85
N VAL A 217 -3.74 10.61 -25.32
CA VAL A 217 -5.08 10.37 -25.90
C VAL A 217 -5.20 10.95 -27.31
N LYS A 218 -4.45 12.01 -27.63
CA LYS A 218 -4.43 12.60 -28.99
C LYS A 218 -3.74 11.72 -30.05
N ARG A 219 -2.95 10.70 -29.67
CA ARG A 219 -2.15 9.92 -30.64
C ARG A 219 -2.66 8.52 -30.99
N ARG A 220 -3.76 8.04 -30.40
CA ARG A 220 -4.51 6.80 -30.77
C ARG A 220 -3.70 5.53 -31.12
N SER A 221 -2.43 5.41 -30.73
CA SER A 221 -1.63 4.19 -30.91
C SER A 221 -1.35 3.55 -29.55
N GLN A 222 -1.74 2.28 -29.39
CA GLN A 222 -1.51 1.51 -28.17
C GLN A 222 -0.02 1.28 -27.89
N GLU A 223 0.81 1.23 -28.93
CA GLU A 223 2.27 1.05 -28.80
C GLU A 223 2.93 2.25 -28.11
N LEU A 224 2.54 3.47 -28.49
CA LEU A 224 3.04 4.70 -27.86
C LEU A 224 2.60 4.83 -26.40
N PHE A 225 1.44 4.31 -26.04
CA PHE A 225 0.96 4.27 -24.66
C PHE A 225 1.81 3.30 -23.81
N MET A 226 2.05 2.08 -24.31
CA MET A 226 2.92 1.09 -23.67
C MET A 226 4.34 1.60 -23.48
N LEU A 227 4.95 2.18 -24.52
CA LEU A 227 6.30 2.75 -24.45
C LEU A 227 6.40 3.88 -23.41
N ASN A 228 5.41 4.77 -23.35
CA ASN A 228 5.39 5.84 -22.34
C ASN A 228 5.19 5.31 -20.92
N LEU A 229 4.33 4.29 -20.75
CA LEU A 229 4.13 3.67 -19.45
C LEU A 229 5.43 3.03 -18.96
N LEU A 230 6.14 2.32 -19.86
CA LEU A 230 7.44 1.73 -19.57
C LEU A 230 8.49 2.81 -19.25
N LEU A 231 8.52 3.90 -20.01
CA LEU A 231 9.44 5.02 -19.79
C LEU A 231 9.20 5.71 -18.44
N ILE A 232 7.95 5.95 -18.07
CA ILE A 232 7.60 6.58 -16.78
C ILE A 232 7.93 5.66 -15.63
N THR A 233 7.60 4.37 -15.73
CA THR A 233 7.88 3.39 -14.66
C THR A 233 9.37 3.17 -14.47
N LEU A 234 10.14 2.99 -15.55
CA LEU A 234 11.61 2.87 -15.49
C LEU A 234 12.27 4.18 -15.03
N GLY A 235 11.78 5.34 -15.50
CA GLY A 235 12.28 6.64 -15.09
C GLY A 235 12.04 6.91 -13.60
N ALA A 236 10.86 6.58 -13.08
CA ALA A 236 10.54 6.68 -11.66
C ALA A 236 11.40 5.72 -10.82
N ALA A 237 11.52 4.45 -11.25
CA ALA A 237 12.39 3.47 -10.59
C ALA A 237 13.85 3.93 -10.56
N TRP A 238 14.36 4.51 -11.65
CA TRP A 238 15.70 5.07 -11.72
C TRP A 238 15.90 6.22 -10.73
N ILE A 239 14.95 7.17 -10.67
CA ILE A 239 14.97 8.29 -9.70
C ILE A 239 14.95 7.76 -8.27
N THR A 240 14.13 6.76 -7.97
CA THR A 240 14.04 6.15 -6.63
C THR A 240 15.31 5.38 -6.27
N SER A 241 15.96 4.74 -7.25
CA SER A 241 17.24 4.04 -7.06
C SER A 241 18.45 4.99 -6.98
N ALA A 242 18.28 6.27 -7.33
CA ALA A 242 19.36 7.24 -7.31
C ALA A 242 19.81 7.52 -5.86
N PRO A 243 21.12 7.60 -5.59
CA PRO A 243 21.69 7.67 -4.24
C PRO A 243 21.29 8.91 -3.42
N ALA A 244 20.69 9.93 -4.04
CA ALA A 244 20.28 11.18 -3.39
C ALA A 244 19.08 11.04 -2.42
N CYS A 245 18.31 9.96 -2.46
CA CYS A 245 17.19 9.68 -1.53
C CYS A 245 17.54 8.68 -0.41
N ARG A 246 18.80 8.22 -0.34
CA ARG A 246 19.26 7.22 0.65
C ARG A 246 19.89 7.82 1.91
N SER A 247 19.90 9.16 2.04
CA SER A 247 20.49 9.91 3.18
C SER A 247 19.42 10.49 4.10
#